data_AF-A0AA36E198-F1
#
_entry.id   AF-A0AA36E198-F1
#
_cell.length_a   1.000
_cell.length_b   1.000
_cell.length_c   1.000
_cell.angle_alpha   90.00
_cell.angle_beta   90.00
_cell.angle_gamma   90.00
#
_symmetry.space_group_name_H-M   'P 1'
#
loop_
_entity.id
_entity.type
_entity.pdbx_description
1 polymer ?
#
loop_
_entity_poly.entity_id
_entity_poly.type
_entity_poly.pdbx_seq_one_letter_code
_entity_poly.pdbx_strand_id
1 'polypeptide(L)'
;MDATTSGTPTLQYHNITDQPIPTIANRQTRHCFGDATPGEFPLSANPSIVLHVLTGCNLDPQDLAKLEATCSFFRQPAHFAPDHELCLSELAALDMCQKRAIFKPMASEERRQLKLRCGGSWKLVLRFLLAGETCSRREKSQAIAGPGHSIAVTSKGSVFTFGSNNSGQLGHGTTEEESTPRIIRSLQGIRIIHAAAGAGRTMLISDSGQVYAFGKDSFGEAEYGVQGSKQVNTPKLVESLKDIFVVQAAIGNFFTAVLSREGKVYTFSWGNESKLGHQTDPTDLEPHPLLGPLENIPVVQIAAGYCYLLALACQPTGMSVYSVGCGLGGKLGHGTKNDEKQPRLIEQFQTLNLQPMVVAAGAWHAAVVGTDGRVCTWGWGRYGCLGHGNEDCDSVPKVVESLSNVKAIHVATGDYTTFVVSSDGDVYSFGCGESSSLGHNTANADEQGNRHANVLSPKMVESLKQIKERVVQISLTNSIYWNAHTFALTETGKLYAFGAGDKGQLGMELVANQTERPTPERVELDLS
;
A
#
# COMPACT_ATOMS: atom_id res chain seq x y z
N MET A 1 -32.59 17.99 -57.80
CA MET A 1 -33.07 16.68 -58.27
C MET A 1 -32.07 15.65 -57.81
N ASP A 2 -32.42 14.99 -56.70
CA ASP A 2 -32.29 13.56 -56.36
C ASP A 2 -31.03 12.81 -56.81
N ALA A 3 -30.20 12.32 -55.87
CA ALA A 3 -30.28 11.00 -55.20
C ALA A 3 -29.44 9.96 -56.00
N THR A 4 -28.69 9.00 -55.47
CA THR A 4 -28.51 8.39 -54.14
C THR A 4 -27.33 7.40 -54.22
N THR A 5 -26.58 7.28 -53.11
CA THR A 5 -25.92 6.08 -52.52
C THR A 5 -25.18 5.04 -53.37
N SER A 6 -23.90 4.80 -53.03
CA SER A 6 -23.14 3.57 -53.31
C SER A 6 -22.93 2.73 -52.04
N GLY A 7 -23.01 1.41 -52.20
CA GLY A 7 -23.18 0.43 -51.12
C GLY A 7 -21.90 -0.17 -50.52
N THR A 8 -22.11 -0.84 -49.39
CA THR A 8 -21.15 -1.65 -48.63
C THR A 8 -21.35 -3.14 -48.96
N PRO A 9 -20.29 -3.97 -49.10
CA PRO A 9 -20.46 -5.39 -49.37
C PRO A 9 -20.63 -6.23 -48.10
N THR A 10 -21.54 -7.20 -48.19
CA THR A 10 -21.94 -8.21 -47.18
C THR A 10 -21.10 -9.49 -47.31
N LEU A 11 -20.75 -10.11 -46.19
CA LEU A 11 -20.20 -11.48 -46.11
C LEU A 11 -21.24 -12.41 -45.47
N GLN A 12 -21.50 -13.53 -46.14
CA GLN A 12 -22.57 -14.50 -45.88
C GLN A 12 -22.27 -15.40 -44.66
N TYR A 13 -23.30 -15.65 -43.83
CA TYR A 13 -23.31 -16.71 -42.82
C TYR A 13 -23.94 -17.99 -43.40
N HIS A 14 -23.31 -19.14 -43.17
CA HIS A 14 -23.83 -20.45 -43.55
C HIS A 14 -24.97 -20.91 -42.63
N ASN A 15 -26.06 -21.39 -43.26
CA ASN A 15 -27.25 -21.97 -42.64
C ASN A 15 -26.96 -23.24 -41.85
N ILE A 16 -27.51 -23.35 -40.64
CA ILE A 16 -27.76 -24.62 -39.94
C ILE A 16 -29.26 -24.91 -40.01
N THR A 17 -29.57 -26.12 -40.41
CA THR A 17 -30.89 -26.67 -40.74
C THR A 17 -31.79 -26.89 -39.51
N ASP A 18 -33.05 -26.50 -39.61
CA ASP A 18 -34.13 -26.85 -38.69
C ASP A 18 -34.44 -28.36 -38.71
N GLN A 19 -34.47 -29.01 -37.53
CA GLN A 19 -35.16 -30.28 -37.33
C GLN A 19 -35.98 -30.29 -36.03
N PRO A 20 -37.11 -31.02 -35.98
CA PRO A 20 -38.20 -30.77 -35.05
C PRO A 20 -38.09 -31.53 -33.73
N ILE A 21 -38.70 -30.93 -32.69
CA ILE A 21 -38.79 -31.38 -31.30
C ILE A 21 -39.63 -32.66 -31.17
N PRO A 22 -39.21 -33.64 -30.33
CA PRO A 22 -40.13 -34.46 -29.56
C PRO A 22 -39.96 -34.27 -28.05
N THR A 23 -41.10 -34.25 -27.37
CA THR A 23 -41.32 -33.94 -25.95
C THR A 23 -40.97 -35.08 -24.99
N ILE A 24 -40.30 -34.69 -23.89
CA ILE A 24 -40.41 -35.13 -22.48
C ILE A 24 -40.06 -36.60 -22.13
N ALA A 25 -38.95 -36.78 -21.40
CA ALA A 25 -38.91 -37.54 -20.14
C ALA A 25 -37.64 -37.21 -19.29
N ASN A 26 -37.90 -36.74 -18.07
CA ASN A 26 -37.07 -36.69 -16.85
C ASN A 26 -35.55 -36.94 -16.92
N ARG A 27 -34.78 -35.90 -16.61
CA ARG A 27 -33.44 -36.00 -15.98
C ARG A 27 -33.43 -35.22 -14.66
N GLN A 28 -33.79 -35.90 -13.57
CA GLN A 28 -33.29 -35.56 -12.24
C GLN A 28 -32.19 -36.57 -11.89
N THR A 29 -30.99 -36.06 -11.62
CA THR A 29 -30.06 -36.47 -10.54
C THR A 29 -28.67 -35.89 -10.84
N ARG A 30 -28.38 -34.71 -10.28
CA ARG A 30 -27.02 -34.36 -9.88
C ARG A 30 -27.00 -34.34 -8.36
N HIS A 31 -26.11 -35.17 -7.81
CA HIS A 31 -25.92 -35.37 -6.38
C HIS A 31 -25.38 -34.11 -5.71
N CYS A 32 -26.20 -33.46 -4.91
CA CYS A 32 -25.76 -32.72 -3.73
C CYS A 32 -26.32 -33.47 -2.53
N PHE A 33 -25.53 -34.36 -1.94
CA PHE A 33 -25.87 -34.96 -0.64
C PHE A 33 -25.44 -34.00 0.47
N GLY A 34 -26.45 -33.50 1.17
CA GLY A 34 -26.37 -32.71 2.37
C GLY A 34 -27.81 -32.29 2.68
N ASP A 35 -28.41 -32.89 3.71
CA ASP A 35 -29.81 -32.70 4.14
C ASP A 35 -30.03 -31.30 4.75
N ALA A 36 -29.65 -30.24 4.04
CA ALA A 36 -30.01 -28.87 4.37
C ALA A 36 -31.18 -28.45 3.49
N THR A 37 -32.25 -28.02 4.13
CA THR A 37 -33.40 -27.34 3.51
C THR A 37 -32.97 -26.39 2.38
N PRO A 38 -33.63 -26.39 1.20
CA PRO A 38 -33.35 -25.42 0.16
C PRO A 38 -33.80 -24.03 0.63
N GLY A 39 -32.87 -23.27 1.20
CA GLY A 39 -33.15 -21.97 1.78
C GLY A 39 -31.95 -21.50 2.57
N GLU A 40 -31.49 -20.29 2.24
CA GLU A 40 -30.37 -19.59 2.85
C GLU A 40 -28.98 -19.98 2.32
N PHE A 41 -28.68 -19.50 1.10
CA PHE A 41 -27.37 -18.92 0.85
C PHE A 41 -27.41 -17.47 1.37
N PRO A 42 -26.91 -17.16 2.58
CA PRO A 42 -26.84 -15.79 3.02
C PRO A 42 -25.83 -15.04 2.15
N LEU A 43 -26.31 -14.23 1.20
CA LEU A 43 -25.53 -13.25 0.45
C LEU A 43 -24.76 -12.28 1.38
N SER A 44 -25.17 -12.18 2.66
CA SER A 44 -24.45 -11.47 3.72
C SER A 44 -23.09 -12.10 4.07
N ALA A 45 -22.85 -13.37 3.73
CA ALA A 45 -21.56 -14.04 3.95
C ALA A 45 -20.51 -13.71 2.88
N ASN A 46 -20.90 -13.09 1.75
CA ASN A 46 -19.98 -12.77 0.67
C ASN A 46 -20.30 -11.39 0.03
N PRO A 47 -19.94 -10.28 0.69
CA PRO A 47 -20.27 -8.92 0.25
C PRO A 47 -19.71 -8.58 -1.14
N SER A 48 -18.72 -9.32 -1.63
CA SER A 48 -18.12 -9.15 -2.97
C SER A 48 -19.09 -9.45 -4.11
N ILE A 49 -20.01 -10.42 -3.93
CA ILE A 49 -21.01 -10.79 -4.95
C ILE A 49 -22.14 -9.76 -4.97
N VAL A 50 -22.60 -9.36 -3.78
CA VAL A 50 -23.61 -8.29 -3.63
C VAL A 50 -23.08 -6.98 -4.20
N LEU A 51 -21.83 -6.62 -3.89
CA LEU A 51 -21.19 -5.44 -4.45
C LEU A 51 -21.06 -5.54 -5.97
N HIS A 52 -20.59 -6.66 -6.52
CA HIS A 52 -20.49 -6.85 -7.98
C HIS A 52 -21.84 -6.73 -8.69
N VAL A 53 -22.91 -7.30 -8.12
CA VAL A 53 -24.28 -7.18 -8.63
C VAL A 53 -24.81 -5.74 -8.52
N LEU A 54 -24.50 -5.02 -7.44
CA LEU A 54 -24.93 -3.63 -7.22
C LEU A 54 -24.07 -2.58 -7.95
N THR A 55 -22.82 -2.89 -8.30
CA THR A 55 -21.88 -1.96 -8.95
C THR A 55 -21.63 -2.27 -10.43
N GLY A 56 -21.83 -3.52 -10.86
CA GLY A 56 -21.50 -3.99 -12.22
C GLY A 56 -22.71 -4.29 -13.11
N CYS A 57 -23.91 -4.49 -12.54
CA CYS A 57 -25.11 -4.80 -13.30
C CYS A 57 -26.08 -3.60 -13.33
N ASN A 58 -26.59 -3.25 -14.52
CA ASN A 58 -27.79 -2.42 -14.65
C ASN A 58 -29.00 -3.27 -14.25
N LEU A 59 -29.39 -3.23 -12.98
CA LEU A 59 -30.55 -3.97 -12.48
C LEU A 59 -31.82 -3.16 -12.71
N ASP A 60 -32.81 -3.78 -13.33
CA ASP A 60 -34.15 -3.20 -13.50
C ASP A 60 -34.90 -3.22 -12.15
N PRO A 61 -35.92 -2.37 -11.93
CA PRO A 61 -36.67 -2.29 -10.67
C PRO A 61 -37.26 -3.63 -10.19
N GLN A 62 -37.59 -4.55 -11.11
CA GLN A 62 -38.08 -5.88 -10.76
C GLN A 62 -36.99 -6.78 -10.13
N ASP A 63 -35.74 -6.64 -10.57
CA ASP A 63 -34.62 -7.41 -10.02
C ASP A 63 -34.24 -6.87 -8.64
N LEU A 64 -34.34 -5.55 -8.46
CA LEU A 64 -34.20 -4.87 -7.18
C LEU A 64 -35.23 -5.36 -6.15
N ALA A 65 -36.51 -5.43 -6.55
CA ALA A 65 -37.60 -5.91 -5.70
C ALA A 65 -37.45 -7.40 -5.33
N LYS A 66 -36.96 -8.24 -6.27
CA LYS A 66 -36.64 -9.65 -5.99
C LYS A 66 -35.45 -9.79 -5.04
N LEU A 67 -34.43 -8.93 -5.17
CA LEU A 67 -33.27 -8.91 -4.29
C LEU A 67 -33.64 -8.48 -2.86
N GLU A 68 -34.49 -7.47 -2.71
CA GLU A 68 -35.07 -7.04 -1.43
C GLU A 68 -35.89 -8.16 -0.77
N ALA A 69 -36.73 -8.85 -1.56
CA ALA A 69 -37.54 -9.96 -1.07
C ALA A 69 -36.73 -11.19 -0.63
N THR A 70 -35.52 -11.39 -1.17
CA THR A 70 -34.72 -12.62 -0.95
C THR A 70 -33.50 -12.43 -0.04
N CYS A 71 -32.97 -11.22 0.13
CA CYS A 71 -31.78 -10.97 0.94
C CYS A 71 -32.15 -10.53 2.36
N SER A 72 -31.71 -11.29 3.38
CA SER A 72 -31.93 -10.95 4.79
C SER A 72 -31.32 -9.61 5.20
N PHE A 73 -30.28 -9.13 4.50
CA PHE A 73 -29.71 -7.80 4.66
C PHE A 73 -30.73 -6.68 4.39
N PHE A 74 -31.57 -6.83 3.36
CA PHE A 74 -32.64 -5.88 3.05
C PHE A 74 -33.90 -6.10 3.90
N ARG A 75 -34.03 -7.27 4.54
CA ARG A 75 -35.10 -7.54 5.51
C ARG A 75 -34.83 -6.96 6.90
N GLN A 76 -33.56 -6.72 7.26
CA GLN A 76 -33.24 -6.03 8.51
C GLN A 76 -33.36 -4.52 8.30
N PRO A 77 -34.14 -3.80 9.14
CA PRO A 77 -34.29 -2.37 9.00
C PRO A 77 -32.92 -1.70 9.19
N ALA A 78 -32.53 -0.88 8.22
CA ALA A 78 -31.40 0.03 8.38
C ALA A 78 -31.61 0.86 9.67
N HIS A 79 -30.58 1.03 10.48
CA HIS A 79 -30.65 1.84 11.71
C HIS A 79 -30.61 3.36 11.43
N PHE A 80 -31.17 3.78 10.29
CA PHE A 80 -31.30 5.16 9.88
C PHE A 80 -32.60 5.34 9.08
N ALA A 81 -33.13 6.57 9.08
CA ALA A 81 -34.35 6.87 8.34
C ALA A 81 -34.12 6.68 6.82
N PRO A 82 -35.03 6.01 6.10
CA PRO A 82 -34.88 5.78 4.67
C PRO A 82 -34.84 7.12 3.92
N ASP A 83 -33.81 7.31 3.11
CA ASP A 83 -33.71 8.41 2.16
C ASP A 83 -34.43 7.99 0.88
N HIS A 84 -35.61 8.55 0.65
CA HIS A 84 -36.50 8.16 -0.44
C HIS A 84 -36.02 8.68 -1.81
N GLU A 85 -34.97 9.52 -1.82
CA GLU A 85 -34.35 10.01 -3.06
C GLU A 85 -33.25 9.07 -3.57
N LEU A 86 -32.78 8.13 -2.75
CA LEU A 86 -31.73 7.17 -3.12
C LEU A 86 -32.31 5.86 -3.68
N CYS A 87 -31.66 5.30 -4.70
CA CYS A 87 -31.95 3.93 -5.14
C CYS A 87 -31.47 2.90 -4.10
N LEU A 88 -32.01 1.68 -4.12
CA LEU A 88 -31.64 0.61 -3.16
C LEU A 88 -30.12 0.35 -3.14
N SER A 89 -29.46 0.41 -4.31
CA SER A 89 -28.01 0.18 -4.40
C SER A 89 -27.18 1.28 -3.71
N GLU A 90 -27.66 2.53 -3.71
CA GLU A 90 -27.03 3.65 -3.02
C GLU A 90 -27.29 3.59 -1.51
N LEU A 91 -28.50 3.20 -1.10
CA LEU A 91 -28.83 2.95 0.32
C LEU A 91 -27.96 1.82 0.91
N ALA A 92 -27.82 0.70 0.19
CA ALA A 92 -26.97 -0.41 0.60
C ALA A 92 -25.49 0.02 0.74
N ALA A 93 -25.00 0.78 -0.23
CA ALA A 93 -23.63 1.29 -0.19
C ALA A 93 -23.41 2.25 0.99
N LEU A 94 -24.37 3.14 1.29
CA LEU A 94 -24.33 4.02 2.45
C LEU A 94 -24.32 3.23 3.77
N ASP A 95 -25.18 2.23 3.92
CA ASP A 95 -25.19 1.36 5.11
C ASP A 95 -23.83 0.66 5.30
N MET A 96 -23.25 0.16 4.22
CA MET A 96 -21.91 -0.45 4.26
C MET A 96 -20.83 0.58 4.64
N CYS A 97 -20.87 1.81 4.11
CA CYS A 97 -19.96 2.89 4.50
C CYS A 97 -20.07 3.19 6.01
N GLN A 98 -21.28 3.28 6.56
CA GLN A 98 -21.52 3.60 7.98
C GLN A 98 -20.90 2.59 8.97
N LYS A 99 -20.67 1.36 8.53
CA LYS A 99 -20.04 0.30 9.34
C LYS A 99 -18.51 0.39 9.38
N ARG A 100 -17.89 1.23 8.54
CA ARG A 100 -16.43 1.31 8.38
C ARG A 100 -15.83 2.29 9.38
N ALA A 101 -14.72 1.92 10.01
CA ALA A 101 -14.12 2.65 11.13
C ALA A 101 -13.79 4.12 10.79
N ILE A 102 -13.29 4.40 9.59
CA ILE A 102 -12.92 5.77 9.18
C ILE A 102 -14.12 6.65 8.82
N PHE A 103 -15.24 6.04 8.43
CA PHE A 103 -16.44 6.75 7.97
C PHE A 103 -17.44 6.97 9.11
N LYS A 104 -17.56 6.00 10.01
CA LYS A 104 -18.44 6.05 11.18
C LYS A 104 -18.35 7.36 11.99
N PRO A 105 -17.16 7.89 12.34
CA PRO A 105 -17.04 9.12 13.13
C PRO A 105 -17.21 10.40 12.32
N MET A 106 -17.37 10.34 10.99
CA MET A 106 -17.54 11.53 10.16
C MET A 106 -18.87 12.24 10.47
N ALA A 107 -18.83 13.56 10.56
CA ALA A 107 -20.01 14.40 10.59
C ALA A 107 -20.74 14.40 9.24
N SER A 108 -22.02 14.77 9.22
CA SER A 108 -22.85 14.75 7.99
C SER A 108 -22.25 15.59 6.86
N GLU A 109 -21.65 16.74 7.18
CA GLU A 109 -21.00 17.60 6.20
C GLU A 109 -19.77 16.94 5.58
N GLU A 110 -18.94 16.29 6.39
CA GLU A 110 -17.74 15.58 5.92
C GLU A 110 -18.10 14.41 5.01
N ARG A 111 -19.16 13.67 5.35
CA ARG A 111 -19.72 12.59 4.51
C ARG A 111 -20.20 13.12 3.16
N ARG A 112 -20.86 14.29 3.14
CA ARG A 112 -21.31 14.97 1.92
C ARG A 112 -20.14 15.40 1.05
N GLN A 113 -19.10 16.00 1.64
CA GLN A 113 -17.89 16.39 0.92
C GLN A 113 -17.15 15.18 0.35
N LEU A 114 -17.03 14.10 1.11
CA LEU A 114 -16.44 12.86 0.63
C LEU A 114 -17.23 12.26 -0.54
N LYS A 115 -18.57 12.26 -0.45
CA LYS A 115 -19.44 11.82 -1.55
C LYS A 115 -19.20 12.65 -2.80
N LEU A 116 -19.16 13.98 -2.70
CA LEU A 116 -18.88 14.86 -3.83
C LEU A 116 -17.52 14.57 -4.46
N ARG A 117 -16.48 14.43 -3.64
CA ARG A 117 -15.11 14.11 -4.08
C ARG A 117 -15.01 12.75 -4.77
N CYS A 118 -15.82 11.78 -4.36
CA CYS A 118 -15.90 10.46 -5.01
C CYS A 118 -16.77 10.47 -6.28
N GLY A 119 -17.34 11.60 -6.69
CA GLY A 119 -18.19 11.69 -7.89
C GLY A 119 -19.70 11.61 -7.62
N GLY A 120 -20.13 11.87 -6.38
CA GLY A 120 -21.55 12.02 -6.04
C GLY A 120 -22.31 10.72 -5.74
N SER A 121 -21.62 9.58 -5.62
CA SER A 121 -22.25 8.26 -5.39
C SER A 121 -21.67 7.56 -4.14
N TRP A 122 -22.55 6.99 -3.32
CA TRP A 122 -22.17 6.17 -2.16
C TRP A 122 -21.48 4.88 -2.58
N LYS A 123 -21.77 4.34 -3.77
CA LYS A 123 -21.03 3.19 -4.32
C LYS A 123 -19.56 3.54 -4.56
N LEU A 124 -19.29 4.76 -5.04
CA LEU A 124 -17.92 5.25 -5.26
C LEU A 124 -17.23 5.56 -3.93
N VAL A 125 -17.95 6.08 -2.94
CA VAL A 125 -17.43 6.21 -1.57
C VAL A 125 -17.06 4.85 -1.00
N LEU A 126 -17.94 3.85 -1.11
CA LEU A 126 -17.67 2.50 -0.63
C LEU A 126 -16.45 1.89 -1.31
N ARG A 127 -16.32 2.06 -2.63
CA ARG A 127 -15.14 1.63 -3.40
C ARG A 127 -13.86 2.29 -2.87
N PHE A 128 -13.88 3.60 -2.61
CA PHE A 128 -12.77 4.34 -2.03
C PHE A 128 -12.37 3.77 -0.64
N LEU A 129 -13.36 3.55 0.23
CA LEU A 129 -13.11 3.00 1.57
C LEU A 129 -12.49 1.60 1.51
N LEU A 130 -13.05 0.70 0.68
CA LEU A 130 -12.55 -0.67 0.51
C LEU A 130 -11.15 -0.72 -0.12
N ALA A 131 -10.87 0.16 -1.08
CA ALA A 131 -9.54 0.30 -1.67
C ALA A 131 -8.53 0.76 -0.60
N GLY A 132 -8.89 1.73 0.24
CA GLY A 132 -8.07 2.17 1.37
C GLY A 132 -7.79 1.05 2.38
N GLU A 133 -8.79 0.23 2.71
CA GLU A 133 -8.64 -0.94 3.60
C GLU A 133 -7.75 -2.04 2.99
N THR A 134 -7.73 -2.17 1.66
CA THR A 134 -6.86 -3.11 0.96
C THR A 134 -5.40 -2.65 0.99
N CYS A 135 -5.17 -1.33 0.87
CA CYS A 135 -3.83 -0.74 0.81
C CYS A 135 -3.20 -0.46 2.19
N SER A 136 -3.99 -0.47 3.26
CA SER A 136 -3.53 -0.06 4.60
C SER A 136 -3.88 -1.09 5.67
N ARG A 137 -2.95 -1.31 6.60
CA ARG A 137 -3.10 -2.26 7.71
C ARG A 137 -3.54 -1.58 9.01
N ARG A 138 -4.45 -0.59 8.92
CA ARG A 138 -4.82 0.30 10.05
C ARG A 138 -5.32 -0.43 11.30
N GLU A 139 -6.03 -1.55 11.12
CA GLU A 139 -6.57 -2.36 12.22
C GLU A 139 -5.77 -3.65 12.47
N LYS A 140 -4.58 -3.76 11.87
CA LYS A 140 -3.73 -4.95 11.94
C LYS A 140 -2.34 -4.56 12.42
N SER A 141 -1.61 -5.57 12.86
CA SER A 141 -0.20 -5.42 13.19
C SER A 141 0.61 -4.92 12.00
N GLN A 142 1.63 -4.13 12.29
CA GLN A 142 2.58 -3.58 11.33
C GLN A 142 4.00 -3.65 11.87
N ALA A 143 4.97 -3.86 10.99
CA ALA A 143 6.38 -3.70 11.29
C ALA A 143 7.01 -2.84 10.20
N ILE A 144 7.77 -1.83 10.61
CA ILE A 144 8.42 -0.86 9.74
C ILE A 144 9.93 -0.96 9.95
N ALA A 145 10.64 -1.29 8.88
CA ALA A 145 12.10 -1.25 8.83
C ALA A 145 12.56 0.15 8.39
N GLY A 146 13.01 0.96 9.34
CA GLY A 146 13.55 2.30 9.07
C GLY A 146 15.06 2.27 8.78
N PRO A 147 15.66 3.43 8.54
CA PRO A 147 17.11 3.56 8.48
C PRO A 147 17.69 3.45 9.90
N GLY A 148 18.32 2.31 10.19
CA GLY A 148 18.98 2.01 11.47
C GLY A 148 18.06 1.73 12.66
N HIS A 149 16.74 1.83 12.54
CA HIS A 149 15.79 1.58 13.63
C HIS A 149 14.50 0.96 13.10
N SER A 150 13.69 0.46 14.01
CA SER A 150 12.51 -0.34 13.70
C SER A 150 11.34 0.04 14.58
N ILE A 151 10.15 -0.09 14.01
CA ILE A 151 8.89 0.23 14.68
C ILE A 151 7.96 -0.96 14.49
N ALA A 152 7.39 -1.47 15.58
CA ALA A 152 6.36 -2.50 15.53
C ALA A 152 5.09 -1.99 16.22
N VAL A 153 3.97 -2.05 15.50
CA VAL A 153 2.65 -1.64 15.97
C VAL A 153 1.79 -2.89 16.12
N THR A 154 1.28 -3.11 17.33
CA THR A 154 0.37 -4.24 17.64
C THR A 154 -1.04 -3.99 17.08
N SER A 155 -1.87 -5.03 16.99
CA SER A 155 -3.30 -4.90 16.59
C SER A 155 -4.10 -3.97 17.52
N LYS A 156 -3.64 -3.83 18.76
CA LYS A 156 -4.21 -2.96 19.81
C LYS A 156 -3.67 -1.52 19.76
N GLY A 157 -2.70 -1.26 18.89
CA GLY A 157 -2.09 0.06 18.69
C GLY A 157 -1.00 0.44 19.70
N SER A 158 -0.51 -0.51 20.50
CA SER A 158 0.74 -0.32 21.27
C SER A 158 1.94 -0.35 20.33
N VAL A 159 2.94 0.50 20.62
CA VAL A 159 4.13 0.71 19.78
C VAL A 159 5.39 0.26 20.51
N PHE A 160 6.17 -0.57 19.83
CA PHE A 160 7.51 -0.97 20.22
C PHE A 160 8.53 -0.38 19.25
N THR A 161 9.64 0.11 19.77
CA THR A 161 10.76 0.64 19.00
C THR A 161 12.07 0.01 19.48
N PHE A 162 13.00 -0.16 18.54
CA PHE A 162 14.32 -0.73 18.77
C PHE A 162 15.27 -0.33 17.62
N GLY A 163 16.57 -0.45 17.85
CA GLY A 163 17.64 -0.05 16.94
C GLY A 163 18.42 1.18 17.39
N SER A 164 18.96 1.91 16.42
CA SER A 164 19.67 3.18 16.58
C SER A 164 18.78 4.25 17.20
N ASN A 165 19.33 5.03 18.13
CA ASN A 165 18.62 6.11 18.83
C ASN A 165 19.43 7.42 18.96
N ASN A 166 20.49 7.58 18.18
CA ASN A 166 21.40 8.74 18.29
C ASN A 166 20.71 10.10 18.01
N SER A 167 19.49 10.09 17.45
CA SER A 167 18.65 11.28 17.22
C SER A 167 17.37 11.31 18.07
N GLY A 168 17.18 10.36 18.99
CA GLY A 168 15.94 10.20 19.77
C GLY A 168 14.80 9.52 19.00
N GLN A 169 15.09 8.88 17.87
CA GLN A 169 14.10 8.26 16.96
C GLN A 169 13.37 7.04 17.53
N LEU A 170 13.74 6.56 18.73
CA LEU A 170 12.99 5.52 19.45
C LEU A 170 11.92 6.07 20.39
N GLY A 171 11.97 7.35 20.77
CA GLY A 171 10.89 8.01 21.50
C GLY A 171 10.82 7.69 23.01
N HIS A 172 11.89 7.16 23.60
CA HIS A 172 11.93 6.73 25.01
C HIS A 172 12.38 7.80 26.02
N GLY A 173 12.58 9.05 25.57
CA GLY A 173 13.12 10.13 26.38
C GLY A 173 14.64 10.10 26.53
N THR A 174 15.32 9.23 25.78
CA THR A 174 16.78 9.01 25.80
C THR A 174 17.31 8.99 24.37
N THR A 175 18.64 8.97 24.23
CA THR A 175 19.36 8.76 22.96
C THR A 175 20.13 7.42 22.94
N GLU A 176 19.85 6.54 23.90
CA GLU A 176 20.48 5.22 24.00
C GLU A 176 19.85 4.24 23.00
N GLU A 177 20.69 3.47 22.29
CA GLU A 177 20.25 2.43 21.37
C GLU A 177 19.59 1.26 22.13
N GLU A 178 18.66 0.55 21.48
CA GLU A 178 17.91 -0.55 22.09
C GLU A 178 17.97 -1.78 21.18
N SER A 179 18.61 -2.86 21.62
CA SER A 179 18.73 -4.09 20.81
C SER A 179 17.51 -5.01 20.85
N THR A 180 16.57 -4.73 21.74
CA THR A 180 15.35 -5.52 21.92
C THR A 180 14.12 -4.62 21.87
N PRO A 181 12.96 -5.12 21.40
CA PRO A 181 11.75 -4.31 21.30
C PRO A 181 11.32 -3.71 22.64
N ARG A 182 11.30 -2.38 22.72
CA ARG A 182 10.87 -1.64 23.92
C ARG A 182 9.60 -0.85 23.65
N ILE A 183 8.62 -0.97 24.55
CA ILE A 183 7.35 -0.24 24.44
C ILE A 183 7.51 1.26 24.73
N ILE A 184 6.89 2.12 23.92
CA ILE A 184 6.81 3.56 24.15
C ILE A 184 5.70 3.87 25.18
N ARG A 185 6.06 3.93 26.46
CA ARG A 185 5.09 4.13 27.56
C ARG A 185 4.38 5.49 27.53
N SER A 186 5.00 6.52 26.96
CA SER A 186 4.40 7.87 26.85
C SER A 186 3.18 7.93 25.92
N LEU A 187 2.94 6.89 25.11
CA LEU A 187 1.75 6.76 24.26
C LEU A 187 0.64 5.92 24.90
N GLN A 188 0.73 5.60 26.20
CA GLN A 188 -0.30 4.81 26.88
C GLN A 188 -1.67 5.48 26.75
N GLY A 189 -2.67 4.71 26.31
CA GLY A 189 -4.03 5.19 26.06
C GLY A 189 -4.27 5.76 24.65
N ILE A 190 -3.21 5.90 23.84
CA ILE A 190 -3.30 6.35 22.44
C ILE A 190 -3.15 5.12 21.54
N ARG A 191 -4.17 4.82 20.74
CA ARG A 191 -4.15 3.69 19.81
C ARG A 191 -3.51 4.12 18.50
N ILE A 192 -2.32 3.61 18.21
CA ILE A 192 -1.61 3.88 16.94
C ILE A 192 -2.08 2.92 15.84
N ILE A 193 -2.32 3.46 14.63
CA ILE A 193 -2.83 2.72 13.46
C ILE A 193 -1.88 2.76 12.26
N HIS A 194 -0.85 3.61 12.27
CA HIS A 194 0.15 3.68 11.20
C HIS A 194 1.47 4.21 11.74
N ALA A 195 2.57 3.72 11.18
CA ALA A 195 3.91 4.20 11.47
C ALA A 195 4.68 4.45 10.17
N ALA A 196 5.54 5.46 10.19
CA ALA A 196 6.48 5.74 9.12
C ALA A 196 7.84 6.09 9.73
N ALA A 197 8.90 5.59 9.10
CA ALA A 197 10.28 5.82 9.51
C ALA A 197 11.05 6.52 8.39
N GLY A 198 11.90 7.47 8.78
CA GLY A 198 12.94 8.07 7.94
C GLY A 198 14.25 8.10 8.70
N ALA A 199 15.32 8.58 8.08
CA ALA A 199 16.62 8.61 8.75
C ALA A 199 16.58 9.49 10.00
N GLY A 200 16.77 8.85 11.17
CA GLY A 200 16.69 9.49 12.47
C GLY A 200 15.31 10.06 12.82
N ARG A 201 14.22 9.63 12.17
CA ARG A 201 12.88 10.23 12.31
C ARG A 201 11.78 9.17 12.36
N THR A 202 10.82 9.39 13.25
CA THR A 202 9.64 8.53 13.40
C THR A 202 8.37 9.37 13.41
N MET A 203 7.37 8.92 12.65
CA MET A 203 6.00 9.43 12.69
C MET A 203 5.03 8.31 12.98
N LEU A 204 4.09 8.58 13.89
CA LEU A 204 3.02 7.68 14.30
C LEU A 204 1.68 8.38 14.12
N ILE A 205 0.67 7.65 13.67
CA ILE A 205 -0.69 8.16 13.48
C ILE A 205 -1.63 7.36 14.35
N SER A 206 -2.46 8.06 15.12
CA SER A 206 -3.48 7.47 15.99
C SER A 206 -4.80 7.21 15.25
N ASP A 207 -5.67 6.40 15.83
CA ASP A 207 -7.02 6.13 15.34
C ASP A 207 -7.95 7.36 15.36
N SER A 208 -7.59 8.41 16.11
CA SER A 208 -8.23 9.72 16.09
C SER A 208 -7.72 10.64 14.96
N GLY A 209 -6.77 10.17 14.15
CA GLY A 209 -6.16 10.93 13.06
C GLY A 209 -5.05 11.89 13.49
N GLN A 210 -4.69 11.92 14.77
CA GLN A 210 -3.61 12.76 15.30
C GLN A 210 -2.24 12.17 14.95
N VAL A 211 -1.29 13.06 14.63
CA VAL A 211 0.07 12.72 14.22
C VAL A 211 1.05 13.03 15.34
N TYR A 212 1.82 12.03 15.74
CA TYR A 212 2.91 12.16 16.70
C TYR A 212 4.24 11.95 16.00
N ALA A 213 5.25 12.72 16.38
CA ALA A 213 6.56 12.55 15.80
C ALA A 213 7.72 12.90 16.74
N PHE A 214 8.85 12.28 16.46
CA PHE A 214 10.06 12.30 17.28
C PHE A 214 11.28 11.89 16.45
N GLY A 215 12.48 12.19 16.95
CA GLY A 215 13.74 12.11 16.22
C GLY A 215 14.35 13.47 15.90
N LYS A 216 15.15 13.51 14.84
CA LYS A 216 15.75 14.73 14.27
C LYS A 216 14.68 15.59 13.59
N ASP A 217 14.82 16.91 13.67
CA ASP A 217 13.91 17.89 13.08
C ASP A 217 14.35 18.44 11.72
N SER A 218 15.47 17.96 11.16
CA SER A 218 15.95 18.36 9.83
C SER A 218 16.09 17.17 8.87
N PHE A 219 15.96 17.45 7.57
CA PHE A 219 16.21 16.48 6.50
C PHE A 219 17.69 16.42 6.11
N GLY A 220 18.02 15.48 5.21
CA GLY A 220 19.37 15.27 4.73
C GLY A 220 20.11 14.25 5.59
N GLU A 221 20.43 13.11 4.98
CA GLU A 221 21.22 12.04 5.59
C GLU A 221 22.73 12.36 5.65
N ALA A 222 23.21 13.40 4.94
CA ALA A 222 24.62 13.79 4.85
C ALA A 222 25.07 14.83 5.90
N GLU A 223 24.18 15.36 6.73
CA GLU A 223 24.51 16.39 7.72
C GLU A 223 24.79 15.78 9.09
N TYR A 224 25.89 15.01 9.17
CA TYR A 224 26.60 14.84 10.43
C TYR A 224 27.21 16.21 10.81
N GLY A 225 26.58 16.92 11.74
CA GLY A 225 27.25 18.03 12.43
C GLY A 225 26.77 19.46 12.16
N VAL A 226 25.55 19.69 11.65
CA VAL A 226 24.99 21.05 11.78
C VAL A 226 24.68 21.29 13.26
N GLN A 227 25.50 22.13 13.89
CA GLN A 227 25.28 22.66 15.23
C GLN A 227 23.93 23.39 15.26
N GLY A 228 22.87 22.72 15.71
CA GLY A 228 21.55 23.34 15.85
C GLY A 228 20.33 22.43 15.73
N SER A 229 20.44 21.16 15.30
CA SER A 229 19.25 20.29 15.16
C SER A 229 18.59 20.02 16.51
N LYS A 230 17.30 20.34 16.66
CA LYS A 230 16.55 20.11 17.90
C LYS A 230 16.02 18.68 17.89
N GLN A 231 16.63 17.84 18.72
CA GLN A 231 16.16 16.46 18.89
C GLN A 231 14.88 16.41 19.73
N VAL A 232 13.92 15.62 19.28
CA VAL A 232 12.69 15.31 20.01
C VAL A 232 12.75 13.85 20.41
N ASN A 233 13.06 13.55 21.67
CA ASN A 233 13.30 12.19 22.14
C ASN A 233 12.06 11.50 22.73
N THR A 234 10.90 12.17 22.75
CA THR A 234 9.61 11.60 23.14
C THR A 234 8.56 11.97 22.10
N PRO A 235 7.58 11.13 21.77
CA PRO A 235 6.52 11.47 20.84
C PRO A 235 5.84 12.80 21.18
N LYS A 236 5.79 13.71 20.21
CA LYS A 236 5.09 15.00 20.33
C LYS A 236 4.02 15.13 19.26
N LEU A 237 2.88 15.68 19.63
CA LEU A 237 1.81 16.02 18.69
C LEU A 237 2.33 17.04 17.67
N VAL A 238 2.06 16.81 16.39
CA VAL A 238 2.39 17.73 15.30
C VAL A 238 1.24 18.72 15.15
N GLU A 239 1.37 19.88 15.79
CA GLU A 239 0.31 20.90 15.88
C GLU A 239 -0.18 21.40 14.51
N SER A 240 0.70 21.48 13.51
CA SER A 240 0.34 21.90 12.15
C SER A 240 -0.58 20.91 11.42
N LEU A 241 -0.69 19.67 11.91
CA LEU A 241 -1.57 18.63 11.38
C LEU A 241 -2.83 18.41 12.23
N LYS A 242 -3.05 19.17 13.31
CA LYS A 242 -4.13 18.90 14.28
C LYS A 242 -5.54 18.96 13.68
N ASP A 243 -5.72 19.77 12.64
CA ASP A 243 -7.01 19.97 11.96
C ASP A 243 -7.17 19.06 10.72
N ILE A 244 -6.24 18.13 10.51
CA ILE A 244 -6.27 17.15 9.42
C ILE A 244 -6.37 15.75 10.04
N PHE A 245 -7.44 15.02 9.71
CA PHE A 245 -7.56 13.62 10.10
C PHE A 245 -6.66 12.75 9.21
N VAL A 246 -5.43 12.50 9.66
CA VAL A 246 -4.42 11.76 8.89
C VAL A 246 -4.63 10.25 9.03
N VAL A 247 -4.43 9.50 7.94
CA VAL A 247 -4.59 8.04 7.90
C VAL A 247 -3.38 7.29 7.34
N GLN A 248 -2.41 8.01 6.77
CA GLN A 248 -1.14 7.46 6.32
C GLN A 248 -0.07 8.55 6.30
N ALA A 249 1.18 8.18 6.60
CA ALA A 249 2.36 9.00 6.37
C ALA A 249 3.37 8.23 5.51
N ALA A 250 4.10 8.95 4.67
CA ALA A 250 5.25 8.46 3.92
C ALA A 250 6.38 9.49 4.02
N ILE A 251 7.56 9.04 4.43
CA ILE A 251 8.72 9.91 4.66
C ILE A 251 9.73 9.67 3.54
N GLY A 252 9.97 10.70 2.72
CA GLY A 252 11.08 10.74 1.79
C GLY A 252 12.33 11.36 2.44
N ASN A 253 13.42 11.44 1.67
CA ASN A 253 14.68 11.99 2.18
C ASN A 253 14.63 13.51 2.41
N PHE A 254 13.80 14.22 1.63
CA PHE A 254 13.70 15.69 1.66
C PHE A 254 12.30 16.23 2.00
N PHE A 255 11.32 15.33 2.12
CA PHE A 255 9.93 15.72 2.34
C PHE A 255 9.18 14.64 3.11
N THR A 256 8.04 15.03 3.66
CA THR A 256 7.03 14.15 4.23
C THR A 256 5.73 14.34 3.47
N ALA A 257 5.04 13.25 3.19
CA ALA A 257 3.67 13.25 2.69
C ALA A 257 2.73 12.61 3.72
N VAL A 258 1.55 13.19 3.89
CA VAL A 258 0.46 12.62 4.68
C VAL A 258 -0.81 12.53 3.85
N LEU A 259 -1.58 11.48 4.09
CA LEU A 259 -2.88 11.23 3.45
C LEU A 259 -3.99 11.46 4.48
N SER A 260 -4.97 12.30 4.16
CA SER A 260 -6.17 12.46 5.00
C SER A 260 -7.19 11.35 4.76
N ARG A 261 -8.13 11.14 5.70
CA ARG A 261 -9.21 10.15 5.53
C ARG A 261 -10.13 10.42 4.34
N GLU A 262 -10.20 11.67 3.87
CA GLU A 262 -10.95 12.08 2.67
C GLU A 262 -10.16 11.86 1.37
N GLY A 263 -8.93 11.34 1.48
CA GLY A 263 -8.06 11.07 0.35
C GLY A 263 -7.38 12.31 -0.22
N LYS A 264 -7.17 13.35 0.60
CA LYS A 264 -6.33 14.51 0.24
C LYS A 264 -4.89 14.22 0.63
N VAL A 265 -3.95 14.56 -0.25
CA VAL A 265 -2.52 14.43 0.01
C VAL A 265 -1.99 15.79 0.44
N TYR A 266 -1.30 15.85 1.57
CA TYR A 266 -0.56 17.00 2.01
C TYR A 266 0.92 16.67 2.00
N THR A 267 1.75 17.65 1.70
CA THR A 267 3.19 17.49 1.72
C THR A 267 3.84 18.69 2.38
N PHE A 268 4.90 18.42 3.12
CA PHE A 268 5.64 19.43 3.85
C PHE A 268 7.07 18.97 4.03
N SER A 269 7.92 19.95 4.31
CA SER A 269 9.25 19.70 4.82
C SER A 269 9.21 19.94 6.33
N TRP A 270 9.59 18.95 7.13
CA TRP A 270 10.08 19.17 8.47
C TRP A 270 11.50 19.77 8.50
N GLY A 271 11.62 21.05 8.85
CA GLY A 271 12.89 21.77 8.93
C GLY A 271 13.32 22.41 7.61
N ASN A 272 14.34 23.27 7.69
CA ASN A 272 14.83 24.08 6.57
C ASN A 272 15.71 23.25 5.61
N GLU A 273 15.82 23.70 4.35
CA GLU A 273 16.58 23.11 3.20
C GLU A 273 15.68 22.39 2.15
N SER A 274 14.84 23.19 1.48
CA SER A 274 14.11 22.98 0.20
C SER A 274 13.92 21.57 -0.40
N LYS A 275 12.64 21.14 -0.55
CA LYS A 275 11.86 21.10 -1.82
C LYS A 275 10.52 20.35 -1.67
N LEU A 276 9.41 21.02 -1.99
CA LEU A 276 8.29 20.54 -2.83
C LEU A 276 7.61 21.73 -3.51
N GLY A 277 6.94 21.49 -4.65
CA GLY A 277 6.51 22.49 -5.63
C GLY A 277 5.38 23.45 -5.24
N HIS A 278 5.22 23.80 -3.97
CA HIS A 278 4.13 24.65 -3.48
C HIS A 278 4.28 26.13 -3.83
N GLN A 279 5.38 26.53 -4.49
CA GLN A 279 5.73 27.95 -4.73
C GLN A 279 5.76 28.77 -3.42
N THR A 280 6.07 28.13 -2.31
CA THR A 280 6.18 28.75 -0.98
C THR A 280 7.63 29.08 -0.66
N ASP A 281 7.84 29.82 0.44
CA ASP A 281 9.17 30.14 0.94
C ASP A 281 9.93 28.85 1.33
N PRO A 282 11.25 28.72 1.06
CA PRO A 282 12.02 27.53 1.42
C PRO A 282 12.02 27.15 2.91
N THR A 283 11.65 28.09 3.79
CA THR A 283 11.52 27.91 5.24
C THR A 283 10.13 27.46 5.68
N ASP A 284 9.19 27.29 4.75
CA ASP A 284 7.82 26.91 5.02
C ASP A 284 7.72 25.41 5.35
N LEU A 285 7.40 25.15 6.63
CA LEU A 285 7.30 23.81 7.19
C LEU A 285 5.85 23.32 7.32
N GLU A 286 4.89 24.12 6.85
CA GLU A 286 3.48 23.82 7.04
C GLU A 286 2.97 22.77 6.03
N PRO A 287 2.04 21.88 6.43
CA PRO A 287 1.37 20.94 5.56
C PRO A 287 0.56 21.63 4.45
N HIS A 288 1.01 21.51 3.21
CA HIS A 288 0.32 22.07 2.06
C HIS A 288 -0.37 20.98 1.23
N PRO A 289 -1.63 21.18 0.81
CA PRO A 289 -2.32 20.25 -0.06
C PRO A 289 -1.57 20.14 -1.39
N LEU A 290 -1.40 18.92 -1.89
CA LEU A 290 -0.80 18.66 -3.19
C LEU A 290 -1.82 18.98 -4.29
N LEU A 291 -1.71 20.19 -4.84
CA LEU A 291 -2.63 20.73 -5.84
C LEU A 291 -2.42 20.14 -7.25
N GLY A 292 -3.32 20.49 -8.18
CA GLY A 292 -3.30 20.04 -9.56
C GLY A 292 -4.24 18.86 -9.80
N PRO A 293 -3.88 17.85 -10.61
CA PRO A 293 -4.79 16.78 -10.98
C PRO A 293 -5.39 15.98 -9.81
N LEU A 294 -4.72 15.91 -8.66
CA LEU A 294 -5.21 15.21 -7.46
C LEU A 294 -6.12 16.05 -6.56
N GLU A 295 -6.36 17.33 -6.88
CA GLU A 295 -7.16 18.22 -6.04
C GLU A 295 -8.57 17.67 -5.80
N ASN A 296 -9.18 17.06 -6.82
CA ASN A 296 -10.54 16.52 -6.77
C ASN A 296 -10.59 14.99 -6.93
N ILE A 297 -9.45 14.30 -6.84
CA ILE A 297 -9.38 12.85 -6.98
C ILE A 297 -9.01 12.23 -5.63
N PRO A 298 -9.84 11.32 -5.08
CA PRO A 298 -9.54 10.72 -3.78
C PRO A 298 -8.39 9.72 -3.90
N VAL A 299 -7.34 9.94 -3.11
CA VAL A 299 -6.15 9.07 -3.00
C VAL A 299 -6.35 8.06 -1.88
N VAL A 300 -6.01 6.79 -2.12
CA VAL A 300 -6.17 5.70 -1.15
C VAL A 300 -4.84 5.23 -0.54
N GLN A 301 -3.73 5.49 -1.24
CA GLN A 301 -2.39 5.13 -0.78
C GLN A 301 -1.35 6.13 -1.32
N ILE A 302 -0.37 6.46 -0.48
CA ILE A 302 0.84 7.20 -0.88
C ILE A 302 2.09 6.35 -0.64
N ALA A 303 3.13 6.54 -1.46
CA ALA A 303 4.45 5.94 -1.25
C ALA A 303 5.55 6.94 -1.63
N ALA A 304 6.43 7.25 -0.69
CA ALA A 304 7.54 8.18 -0.89
C ALA A 304 8.84 7.41 -1.16
N GLY A 305 9.49 7.74 -2.28
CA GLY A 305 10.87 7.35 -2.52
C GLY A 305 11.84 8.42 -2.02
N TYR A 306 13.08 8.41 -2.53
CA TYR A 306 14.12 9.34 -2.07
C TYR A 306 13.71 10.81 -2.24
N CYS A 307 13.20 11.17 -3.41
CA CYS A 307 12.84 12.54 -3.79
C CYS A 307 11.63 12.62 -4.74
N TYR A 308 10.74 11.64 -4.65
CA TYR A 308 9.51 11.57 -5.46
C TYR A 308 8.40 10.86 -4.68
N LEU A 309 7.16 11.08 -5.10
CA LEU A 309 5.96 10.53 -4.48
C LEU A 309 5.11 9.81 -5.53
N LEU A 310 4.59 8.65 -5.17
CA LEU A 310 3.51 7.98 -5.87
C LEU A 310 2.21 8.14 -5.07
N ALA A 311 1.11 8.38 -5.79
CA ALA A 311 -0.23 8.43 -5.24
C ALA A 311 -1.14 7.48 -6.02
N LEU A 312 -1.71 6.51 -5.32
CA LEU A 312 -2.73 5.61 -5.85
C LEU A 312 -4.11 6.26 -5.66
N ALA A 313 -4.71 6.66 -6.77
CA ALA A 313 -5.98 7.36 -6.83
C ALA A 313 -7.13 6.39 -7.15
N CYS A 314 -8.30 6.66 -6.57
CA CYS A 314 -9.55 5.95 -6.86
C CYS A 314 -10.45 6.86 -7.70
N GLN A 315 -10.66 6.51 -8.96
CA GLN A 315 -11.54 7.22 -9.87
C GLN A 315 -12.78 6.37 -10.22
N PRO A 316 -13.86 6.98 -10.75
CA PRO A 316 -15.01 6.23 -11.21
C PRO A 316 -14.65 5.14 -12.23
N THR A 317 -13.68 5.43 -13.11
CA THR A 317 -13.21 4.54 -14.18
C THR A 317 -12.30 3.42 -13.70
N GLY A 318 -11.70 3.51 -12.51
CA GLY A 318 -10.52 2.68 -12.24
C GLY A 318 -9.68 3.18 -11.08
N MET A 319 -8.70 2.36 -10.72
CA MET A 319 -7.55 2.83 -9.96
C MET A 319 -6.54 3.44 -10.92
N SER A 320 -5.85 4.49 -10.51
CA SER A 320 -4.81 5.14 -11.31
C SER A 320 -3.63 5.56 -10.44
N VAL A 321 -2.44 5.62 -11.01
CA VAL A 321 -1.23 6.04 -10.30
C VAL A 321 -0.77 7.40 -10.84
N TYR A 322 -0.55 8.32 -9.92
CA TYR A 322 0.07 9.61 -10.19
C TYR A 322 1.45 9.66 -9.56
N SER A 323 2.35 10.39 -10.19
CA SER A 323 3.71 10.63 -9.71
C SER A 323 4.07 12.11 -9.76
N VAL A 324 4.92 12.54 -8.82
CA VAL A 324 5.42 13.92 -8.71
C VAL A 324 6.81 13.92 -8.07
N GLY A 325 7.62 14.93 -8.37
CA GLY A 325 8.96 15.11 -7.81
C GLY A 325 10.05 14.85 -8.85
N CYS A 326 11.13 14.19 -8.44
CA CYS A 326 12.32 14.06 -9.26
C CYS A 326 12.23 12.93 -10.32
N GLY A 327 12.49 13.28 -11.58
CA GLY A 327 12.44 12.39 -12.74
C GLY A 327 13.68 11.55 -13.00
N LEU A 328 14.80 11.83 -12.31
CA LEU A 328 16.09 11.19 -12.60
C LEU A 328 16.00 9.66 -12.62
N GLY A 329 16.52 9.07 -13.70
CA GLY A 329 16.48 7.63 -14.01
C GLY A 329 15.11 7.09 -14.43
N GLY A 330 14.11 7.95 -14.66
CA GLY A 330 12.80 7.54 -15.17
C GLY A 330 11.83 7.05 -14.09
N LYS A 331 12.16 7.26 -12.80
CA LYS A 331 11.36 6.76 -11.65
C LYS A 331 9.94 7.32 -11.53
N LEU A 332 9.61 8.36 -12.30
CA LEU A 332 8.23 8.86 -12.41
C LEU A 332 7.38 8.08 -13.44
N GLY A 333 7.96 7.23 -14.27
CA GLY A 333 7.18 6.32 -15.14
C GLY A 333 6.52 6.98 -16.37
N HIS A 334 6.92 8.19 -16.74
CA HIS A 334 6.33 8.96 -17.87
C HIS A 334 7.07 8.80 -19.21
N GLY A 335 8.01 7.86 -19.32
CA GLY A 335 8.85 7.68 -20.51
C GLY A 335 9.98 8.69 -20.65
N THR A 336 10.11 9.62 -19.69
CA THR A 336 11.15 10.66 -19.68
C THR A 336 11.89 10.67 -18.34
N LYS A 337 12.96 11.46 -18.24
CA LYS A 337 13.73 11.66 -16.99
C LYS A 337 13.52 13.05 -16.38
N ASN A 338 12.46 13.74 -16.78
CA ASN A 338 12.16 15.11 -16.37
C ASN A 338 11.46 15.13 -15.02
N ASP A 339 11.75 16.15 -14.21
CA ASP A 339 11.05 16.41 -12.96
C ASP A 339 9.60 16.86 -13.22
N GLU A 340 8.69 16.43 -12.35
CA GLU A 340 7.29 16.84 -12.37
C GLU A 340 6.98 17.68 -11.14
N LYS A 341 6.52 18.92 -11.36
CA LYS A 341 6.20 19.87 -10.27
C LYS A 341 4.80 19.66 -9.70
N GLN A 342 3.92 19.02 -10.48
CA GLN A 342 2.55 18.68 -10.10
C GLN A 342 2.32 17.19 -10.36
N PRO A 343 1.36 16.55 -9.67
CA PRO A 343 1.01 15.16 -9.93
C PRO A 343 0.65 14.93 -11.39
N ARG A 344 1.29 13.95 -12.03
CA ARG A 344 1.01 13.55 -13.41
C ARG A 344 0.58 12.09 -13.45
N LEU A 345 -0.44 11.80 -14.25
CA LEU A 345 -0.96 10.44 -14.45
C LEU A 345 0.09 9.58 -15.17
N ILE A 346 0.30 8.35 -14.69
CA ILE A 346 1.11 7.35 -15.37
C ILE A 346 0.21 6.58 -16.37
N GLU A 347 0.21 7.03 -17.62
CA GLU A 347 -0.68 6.50 -18.68
C GLU A 347 -0.35 5.06 -19.09
N GLN A 348 0.89 4.60 -18.84
CA GLN A 348 1.36 3.28 -19.24
C GLN A 348 0.48 2.13 -18.70
N PHE A 349 -0.13 2.27 -17.53
CA PHE A 349 -1.02 1.24 -16.98
C PHE A 349 -2.27 1.01 -17.83
N GLN A 350 -2.76 2.04 -18.53
CA GLN A 350 -3.87 1.90 -19.47
C GLN A 350 -3.43 1.11 -20.70
N THR A 351 -2.24 1.40 -21.24
CA THR A 351 -1.64 0.66 -22.36
C THR A 351 -1.40 -0.82 -22.01
N LEU A 352 -1.01 -1.12 -20.77
CA LEU A 352 -0.82 -2.48 -20.27
C LEU A 352 -2.12 -3.20 -19.89
N ASN A 353 -3.26 -2.50 -19.95
CA ASN A 353 -4.55 -2.95 -19.44
C ASN A 353 -4.42 -3.52 -18.01
N LEU A 354 -3.74 -2.79 -17.13
CA LEU A 354 -3.48 -3.19 -15.74
C LEU A 354 -4.18 -2.21 -14.79
N GLN A 355 -4.97 -2.74 -13.85
CA GLN A 355 -5.60 -1.95 -12.79
C GLN A 355 -4.72 -1.96 -11.53
N PRO A 356 -4.09 -0.84 -11.16
CA PRO A 356 -3.20 -0.78 -10.00
C PRO A 356 -3.96 -1.06 -8.69
N MET A 357 -3.33 -1.81 -7.79
CA MET A 357 -3.89 -2.17 -6.48
C MET A 357 -3.03 -1.68 -5.32
N VAL A 358 -1.70 -1.79 -5.43
CA VAL A 358 -0.74 -1.37 -4.40
C VAL A 358 0.45 -0.71 -5.07
N VAL A 359 0.94 0.40 -4.51
CA VAL A 359 2.16 1.10 -4.95
C VAL A 359 3.27 0.95 -3.90
N ALA A 360 4.51 0.89 -4.38
CA ALA A 360 5.73 1.02 -3.56
C ALA A 360 6.74 1.93 -4.27
N ALA A 361 7.43 2.76 -3.48
CA ALA A 361 8.42 3.71 -3.96
C ALA A 361 9.72 3.52 -3.18
N GLY A 362 10.74 3.00 -3.84
CA GLY A 362 12.09 2.84 -3.33
C GLY A 362 12.91 4.09 -3.55
N ALA A 363 14.18 4.08 -3.16
CA ALA A 363 15.04 5.25 -3.31
C ALA A 363 15.15 5.66 -4.79
N TRP A 364 15.32 4.67 -5.67
CA TRP A 364 15.60 4.89 -7.08
C TRP A 364 14.56 4.32 -8.04
N HIS A 365 13.74 3.37 -7.60
CA HIS A 365 12.77 2.69 -8.46
C HIS A 365 11.43 2.54 -7.76
N ALA A 366 10.43 2.22 -8.55
CA ALA A 366 9.05 2.06 -8.11
C ALA A 366 8.48 0.73 -8.57
N ALA A 367 7.45 0.29 -7.88
CA ALA A 367 6.73 -0.92 -8.22
C ALA A 367 5.23 -0.80 -7.96
N VAL A 368 4.45 -1.57 -8.72
CA VAL A 368 2.99 -1.70 -8.60
C VAL A 368 2.59 -3.15 -8.69
N VAL A 369 1.62 -3.54 -7.86
CA VAL A 369 0.84 -4.77 -8.04
C VAL A 369 -0.51 -4.41 -8.66
N GLY A 370 -0.89 -5.10 -9.73
CA GLY A 370 -2.22 -5.01 -10.33
C GLY A 370 -3.25 -5.91 -9.64
N THR A 371 -4.54 -5.64 -9.83
CA THR A 371 -5.63 -6.49 -9.29
C THR A 371 -5.65 -7.90 -9.91
N ASP A 372 -5.01 -8.08 -11.06
CA ASP A 372 -4.78 -9.37 -11.73
C ASP A 372 -3.56 -10.13 -11.14
N GLY A 373 -2.83 -9.53 -10.20
CA GLY A 373 -1.64 -10.10 -9.58
C GLY A 373 -0.34 -9.84 -10.35
N ARG A 374 -0.37 -9.17 -11.51
CA ARG A 374 0.86 -8.80 -12.23
C ARG A 374 1.64 -7.75 -11.44
N VAL A 375 2.96 -7.83 -11.53
CA VAL A 375 3.89 -6.86 -10.94
C VAL A 375 4.52 -6.05 -12.06
N CYS A 376 4.49 -4.72 -11.92
CA CYS A 376 5.25 -3.81 -12.76
C CYS A 376 6.32 -3.09 -11.95
N THR A 377 7.49 -2.89 -12.54
CA THR A 377 8.62 -2.15 -11.97
C THR A 377 9.16 -1.15 -12.98
N TRP A 378 9.71 -0.03 -12.50
CA TRP A 378 10.36 0.98 -13.35
C TRP A 378 11.28 1.89 -12.52
N GLY A 379 12.12 2.67 -13.19
CA GLY A 379 13.13 3.55 -12.61
C GLY A 379 14.55 3.07 -12.91
N TRP A 380 15.45 3.22 -11.95
CA TRP A 380 16.82 2.75 -12.09
C TRP A 380 16.88 1.22 -12.06
N GLY A 381 17.72 0.62 -12.92
CA GLY A 381 17.88 -0.84 -13.05
C GLY A 381 19.02 -1.47 -12.26
N ARG A 382 19.88 -0.66 -11.64
CA ARG A 382 21.15 -1.10 -11.03
C ARG A 382 20.95 -2.27 -10.06
N TYR A 383 21.89 -3.22 -10.09
CA TYR A 383 21.84 -4.46 -9.30
C TYR A 383 20.62 -5.35 -9.59
N GLY A 384 19.87 -5.05 -10.66
CA GLY A 384 18.69 -5.80 -11.08
C GLY A 384 17.46 -5.58 -10.21
N CYS A 385 17.35 -4.42 -9.53
CA CYS A 385 16.23 -4.12 -8.64
C CYS A 385 14.85 -4.07 -9.34
N LEU A 386 14.82 -4.04 -10.68
CA LEU A 386 13.60 -4.14 -11.48
C LEU A 386 13.23 -5.60 -11.85
N GLY A 387 14.13 -6.57 -11.67
CA GLY A 387 13.78 -7.99 -11.84
C GLY A 387 13.61 -8.46 -13.28
N HIS A 388 14.01 -7.66 -14.27
CA HIS A 388 13.91 -7.99 -15.70
C HIS A 388 15.06 -8.85 -16.25
N GLY A 389 15.94 -9.36 -15.37
CA GLY A 389 17.09 -10.19 -15.76
C GLY A 389 18.29 -9.40 -16.30
N ASN A 390 18.28 -8.09 -16.12
CA ASN A 390 19.36 -7.17 -16.51
C ASN A 390 19.40 -5.98 -15.52
N GLU A 391 20.29 -5.03 -15.77
CA GLU A 391 20.44 -3.80 -14.96
C GLU A 391 19.97 -2.53 -15.69
N ASP A 392 19.18 -2.68 -16.75
CA ASP A 392 18.71 -1.55 -17.57
C ASP A 392 17.68 -0.71 -16.82
N CYS A 393 17.72 0.62 -17.03
CA CYS A 393 16.69 1.51 -16.49
C CYS A 393 15.47 1.52 -17.40
N ASP A 394 14.28 1.39 -16.83
CA ASP A 394 13.01 1.48 -17.55
C ASP A 394 12.28 2.77 -17.12
N SER A 395 11.98 3.67 -18.06
CA SER A 395 11.33 4.97 -17.76
C SER A 395 9.80 4.91 -17.76
N VAL A 396 9.22 3.74 -17.99
CA VAL A 396 7.78 3.44 -17.91
C VAL A 396 7.57 2.14 -17.15
N PRO A 397 6.43 1.96 -16.44
CA PRO A 397 6.07 0.68 -15.85
C PRO A 397 6.20 -0.48 -16.83
N LYS A 398 6.93 -1.52 -16.44
CA LYS A 398 7.15 -2.73 -17.24
C LYS A 398 6.83 -3.97 -16.43
N VAL A 399 6.13 -4.91 -17.04
CA VAL A 399 5.73 -6.17 -16.39
C VAL A 399 6.97 -7.02 -16.11
N VAL A 400 7.04 -7.59 -14.90
CA VAL A 400 8.07 -8.55 -14.52
C VAL A 400 7.66 -9.95 -14.99
N GLU A 401 8.01 -10.30 -16.23
CA GLU A 401 7.52 -11.52 -16.91
C GLU A 401 7.84 -12.84 -16.19
N SER A 402 8.94 -12.88 -15.45
CA SER A 402 9.32 -14.03 -14.63
C SER A 402 8.37 -14.30 -13.46
N LEU A 403 7.50 -13.35 -13.11
CA LEU A 403 6.42 -13.49 -12.12
C LEU A 403 5.04 -13.73 -12.75
N SER A 404 4.96 -14.03 -14.05
CA SER A 404 3.68 -14.23 -14.76
C SER A 404 2.76 -15.29 -14.15
N ASN A 405 3.33 -16.32 -13.50
CA ASN A 405 2.58 -17.38 -12.80
C ASN A 405 2.37 -17.11 -11.30
N VAL A 406 2.78 -15.94 -10.81
CA VAL A 406 2.67 -15.55 -9.39
C VAL A 406 1.54 -14.53 -9.25
N LYS A 407 0.51 -14.86 -8.47
CA LYS A 407 -0.53 -13.91 -8.12
C LYS A 407 -0.06 -13.02 -6.97
N ALA A 408 0.59 -11.89 -7.27
CA ALA A 408 1.08 -10.97 -6.26
C ALA A 408 -0.06 -10.24 -5.53
N ILE A 409 0.14 -9.95 -4.23
CA ILE A 409 -0.78 -9.16 -3.41
C ILE A 409 -0.09 -7.98 -2.70
N HIS A 410 1.23 -8.01 -2.58
CA HIS A 410 2.01 -6.96 -1.92
C HIS A 410 3.35 -6.80 -2.61
N VAL A 411 3.86 -5.56 -2.62
CA VAL A 411 5.20 -5.23 -3.11
C VAL A 411 5.83 -4.22 -2.17
N ALA A 412 7.14 -4.34 -1.97
CA ALA A 412 7.92 -3.40 -1.18
C ALA A 412 9.26 -3.13 -1.88
N THR A 413 9.69 -1.88 -1.85
CA THR A 413 10.91 -1.40 -2.52
C THR A 413 11.77 -0.63 -1.54
N GLY A 414 13.05 -0.98 -1.45
CA GLY A 414 14.07 -0.28 -0.66
C GLY A 414 14.96 0.57 -1.55
N ASP A 415 16.25 0.62 -1.24
CA ASP A 415 17.24 1.34 -2.06
C ASP A 415 17.36 0.77 -3.49
N TYR A 416 17.95 -0.41 -3.61
CA TYR A 416 18.06 -1.19 -4.85
C TYR A 416 17.51 -2.60 -4.66
N THR A 417 16.47 -2.75 -3.85
CA THR A 417 15.91 -4.05 -3.46
C THR A 417 14.40 -4.04 -3.65
N THR A 418 13.84 -5.13 -4.18
CA THR A 418 12.40 -5.32 -4.34
C THR A 418 11.98 -6.65 -3.76
N PHE A 419 10.86 -6.64 -3.04
CA PHE A 419 10.17 -7.82 -2.55
C PHE A 419 8.75 -7.88 -3.10
N VAL A 420 8.31 -9.08 -3.44
CA VAL A 420 6.94 -9.39 -3.87
C VAL A 420 6.40 -10.51 -2.99
N VAL A 421 5.16 -10.38 -2.52
CA VAL A 421 4.46 -11.42 -1.77
C VAL A 421 3.26 -11.90 -2.59
N SER A 422 3.16 -13.22 -2.76
CA SER A 422 2.04 -13.86 -3.46
C SER A 422 0.80 -14.01 -2.57
N SER A 423 -0.36 -14.31 -3.16
CA SER A 423 -1.58 -14.61 -2.42
C SER A 423 -1.44 -15.79 -1.45
N ASP A 424 -0.55 -16.73 -1.78
CA ASP A 424 -0.27 -17.93 -0.99
C ASP A 424 0.76 -17.68 0.13
N GLY A 425 1.33 -16.46 0.18
CA GLY A 425 2.34 -16.06 1.16
C GLY A 425 3.77 -16.38 0.77
N ASP A 426 4.01 -16.87 -0.46
CA ASP A 426 5.36 -17.04 -0.98
C ASP A 426 5.99 -15.66 -1.22
N VAL A 427 7.26 -15.51 -0.82
CA VAL A 427 8.01 -14.27 -0.90
C VAL A 427 9.10 -14.41 -1.95
N TYR A 428 9.18 -13.43 -2.85
CA TYR A 428 10.19 -13.31 -3.88
C TYR A 428 10.99 -12.03 -3.67
N SER A 429 12.30 -12.09 -3.87
CA SER A 429 13.22 -10.95 -3.74
C SER A 429 14.18 -10.85 -4.90
N PHE A 430 14.57 -9.63 -5.24
CA PHE A 430 15.53 -9.31 -6.30
C PHE A 430 16.14 -7.92 -6.08
N GLY A 431 17.30 -7.68 -6.68
CA GLY A 431 18.09 -6.47 -6.50
C GLY A 431 19.42 -6.70 -5.79
N CYS A 432 19.85 -5.70 -5.03
CA CYS A 432 21.13 -5.68 -4.32
C CYS A 432 21.18 -6.71 -3.19
N GLY A 433 22.20 -7.57 -3.21
CA GLY A 433 22.42 -8.62 -2.20
C GLY A 433 23.11 -8.15 -0.92
N GLU A 434 23.54 -6.89 -0.86
CA GLU A 434 24.28 -6.32 0.27
C GLU A 434 23.48 -6.41 1.60
N SER A 435 24.23 -6.45 2.70
CA SER A 435 23.71 -6.60 4.06
C SER A 435 22.90 -7.89 4.29
N SER A 436 22.99 -8.87 3.39
CA SER A 436 22.13 -10.07 3.37
C SER A 436 20.63 -9.77 3.43
N SER A 437 20.22 -8.62 2.90
CA SER A 437 18.85 -8.10 3.03
C SER A 437 17.80 -8.78 2.13
N LEU A 438 18.23 -9.65 1.20
CA LEU A 438 17.36 -10.44 0.31
C LEU A 438 16.85 -11.75 0.94
N GLY A 439 17.43 -12.20 2.05
CA GLY A 439 16.99 -13.43 2.73
C GLY A 439 17.41 -14.74 2.05
N HIS A 440 18.33 -14.67 1.07
CA HIS A 440 18.93 -15.85 0.43
C HIS A 440 20.24 -16.23 1.13
N ASN A 441 20.41 -17.51 1.44
CA ASN A 441 21.68 -18.03 1.96
C ASN A 441 22.62 -18.37 0.81
N THR A 442 23.65 -17.56 0.58
CA THR A 442 24.77 -17.86 -0.33
C THR A 442 25.82 -18.66 0.42
N ALA A 443 25.57 -19.96 0.58
CA ALA A 443 26.53 -20.88 1.20
C ALA A 443 27.85 -21.03 0.40
N ASN A 444 27.89 -20.54 -0.84
CA ASN A 444 29.07 -20.51 -1.68
C ASN A 444 29.45 -19.05 -1.90
N ALA A 445 30.51 -18.60 -1.23
CA ALA A 445 31.20 -17.40 -1.67
C ALA A 445 31.74 -17.67 -3.09
N ASP A 446 31.54 -16.74 -3.99
CA ASP A 446 32.16 -16.79 -5.32
C ASP A 446 33.69 -16.90 -5.15
N GLU A 447 34.45 -17.32 -6.17
CA GLU A 447 35.91 -17.47 -6.12
C GLU A 447 36.65 -16.16 -5.70
N GLN A 448 35.95 -15.02 -5.70
CA GLN A 448 36.40 -13.70 -5.22
C GLN A 448 36.02 -13.37 -3.76
N GLY A 449 35.41 -14.31 -3.01
CA GLY A 449 35.05 -14.11 -1.60
C GLY A 449 33.82 -13.23 -1.35
N ASN A 450 33.06 -12.90 -2.39
CA ASN A 450 31.91 -12.00 -2.26
C ASN A 450 30.69 -12.78 -1.72
N ARG A 451 30.22 -12.42 -0.52
CA ARG A 451 29.11 -13.11 0.16
C ARG A 451 27.73 -12.62 -0.28
N HIS A 452 27.67 -11.53 -1.04
CA HIS A 452 26.45 -10.77 -1.31
C HIS A 452 26.18 -10.68 -2.82
N ALA A 453 25.64 -11.77 -3.39
CA ALA A 453 25.32 -11.81 -4.81
C ALA A 453 24.02 -11.04 -5.12
N ASN A 454 24.06 -10.19 -6.14
CA ASN A 454 22.87 -9.52 -6.67
C ASN A 454 21.95 -10.53 -7.37
N VAL A 455 20.65 -10.27 -7.33
CA VAL A 455 19.63 -11.14 -7.91
C VAL A 455 18.87 -10.36 -8.99
N LEU A 456 19.18 -10.61 -10.26
CA LEU A 456 18.65 -9.84 -11.39
C LEU A 456 17.22 -10.23 -11.81
N SER A 457 16.75 -11.39 -11.37
CA SER A 457 15.40 -11.89 -11.62
C SER A 457 14.79 -12.42 -10.32
N PRO A 458 13.49 -12.17 -10.06
CA PRO A 458 12.79 -12.58 -8.86
C PRO A 458 13.13 -14.02 -8.44
N LYS A 459 13.65 -14.17 -7.22
CA LYS A 459 13.99 -15.46 -6.63
C LYS A 459 13.20 -15.68 -5.35
N MET A 460 12.68 -16.89 -5.18
CA MET A 460 11.91 -17.25 -3.99
C MET A 460 12.81 -17.31 -2.75
N VAL A 461 12.32 -16.76 -1.64
CA VAL A 461 12.98 -16.80 -0.33
C VAL A 461 12.60 -18.11 0.36
N GLU A 462 13.34 -19.18 0.07
CA GLU A 462 13.04 -20.55 0.55
C GLU A 462 12.92 -20.66 2.07
N SER A 463 13.71 -19.89 2.81
CA SER A 463 13.68 -19.86 4.28
C SER A 463 12.33 -19.38 4.81
N LEU A 464 11.69 -18.39 4.17
CA LEU A 464 10.35 -17.93 4.55
C LEU A 464 9.28 -18.97 4.20
N LYS A 465 9.43 -19.68 3.08
CA LYS A 465 8.49 -20.74 2.68
C LYS A 465 8.47 -21.90 3.69
N GLN A 466 9.61 -22.20 4.30
CA GLN A 466 9.75 -23.26 5.30
C GLN A 466 9.04 -22.96 6.63
N ILE A 467 8.71 -21.69 6.91
CA ILE A 467 7.99 -21.27 8.12
C ILE A 467 6.56 -21.84 8.16
N LYS A 468 5.99 -22.20 7.00
CA LYS A 468 4.61 -22.73 6.86
C LYS A 468 3.55 -21.79 7.44
N GLU A 469 3.81 -20.48 7.39
CA GLU A 469 2.83 -19.44 7.70
C GLU A 469 2.76 -18.45 6.56
N ARG A 470 1.56 -17.92 6.32
CA ARG A 470 1.34 -16.99 5.22
C ARG A 470 1.93 -15.63 5.54
N VAL A 471 2.99 -15.24 4.84
CA VAL A 471 3.52 -13.86 4.89
C VAL A 471 2.50 -12.93 4.22
N VAL A 472 2.20 -11.80 4.86
CA VAL A 472 1.21 -10.83 4.38
C VAL A 472 1.77 -9.42 4.18
N GLN A 473 2.97 -9.16 4.69
CA GLN A 473 3.65 -7.89 4.51
C GLN A 473 5.16 -8.09 4.58
N ILE A 474 5.85 -7.42 3.66
CA ILE A 474 7.29 -7.15 3.76
C ILE A 474 7.48 -5.65 4.01
N SER A 475 8.36 -5.32 4.94
CA SER A 475 8.88 -3.97 5.13
C SER A 475 10.40 -4.04 5.11
N LEU A 476 11.05 -3.12 4.40
CA LEU A 476 12.50 -3.05 4.28
C LEU A 476 12.97 -1.61 4.38
N THR A 477 14.22 -1.44 4.80
CA THR A 477 14.87 -0.15 4.85
C THR A 477 14.91 0.50 3.45
N ASN A 478 14.43 1.73 3.37
CA ASN A 478 14.50 2.57 2.18
C ASN A 478 15.44 3.76 2.45
N SER A 479 16.75 3.51 2.42
CA SER A 479 17.80 4.53 2.59
C SER A 479 19.06 4.08 1.88
N ILE A 480 19.84 5.06 1.39
CA ILE A 480 21.09 4.85 0.65
C ILE A 480 22.34 4.96 1.54
N TYR A 481 22.15 5.30 2.83
CA TYR A 481 23.24 5.54 3.79
C TYR A 481 23.23 4.54 4.96
N TRP A 482 22.19 3.71 5.06
CA TRP A 482 22.03 2.73 6.12
C TRP A 482 21.99 1.32 5.55
N ASN A 483 22.69 0.40 6.22
CA ASN A 483 22.61 -1.01 5.90
C ASN A 483 21.17 -1.50 6.06
N ALA A 484 20.67 -2.20 5.03
CA ALA A 484 19.27 -2.55 4.94
C ALA A 484 18.92 -3.74 5.83
N HIS A 485 17.78 -3.65 6.50
CA HIS A 485 17.12 -4.79 7.15
C HIS A 485 15.69 -4.93 6.64
N THR A 486 15.16 -6.14 6.80
CA THR A 486 13.88 -6.54 6.27
C THR A 486 13.08 -7.29 7.33
N PHE A 487 11.80 -6.95 7.42
CA PHE A 487 10.80 -7.67 8.19
C PHE A 487 9.83 -8.40 7.27
N ALA A 488 9.52 -9.65 7.64
CA ALA A 488 8.39 -10.41 7.14
C ALA A 488 7.36 -10.59 8.26
N LEU A 489 6.16 -10.07 8.04
CA LEU A 489 5.03 -10.21 8.96
C LEU A 489 4.05 -11.24 8.42
N THR A 490 3.70 -12.20 9.26
CA THR A 490 2.73 -13.26 8.95
C THR A 490 1.30 -12.84 9.26
N GLU A 491 0.32 -13.56 8.71
CA GLU A 491 -1.10 -13.32 9.00
C GLU A 491 -1.47 -13.54 10.47
N THR A 492 -0.71 -14.37 11.18
CA THR A 492 -0.92 -14.69 12.60
C THR A 492 -0.31 -13.64 13.53
N GLY A 493 0.39 -12.64 12.98
CA GLY A 493 1.05 -11.58 13.76
C GLY A 493 2.49 -11.90 14.18
N LYS A 494 3.08 -13.01 13.72
CA LYS A 494 4.51 -13.31 13.96
C LYS A 494 5.40 -12.47 13.05
N LEU A 495 6.44 -11.90 13.63
CA LEU A 495 7.43 -11.06 12.97
C LEU A 495 8.75 -11.83 12.77
N TYR A 496 9.27 -11.82 11.56
CA TYR A 496 10.59 -12.34 11.21
C TYR A 496 11.48 -11.21 10.70
N ALA A 497 12.74 -11.21 11.11
CA ALA A 497 13.72 -10.18 10.78
C ALA A 497 14.98 -10.79 10.15
N PHE A 498 15.58 -10.09 9.19
CA PHE A 498 16.85 -10.43 8.56
C PHE A 498 17.49 -9.20 7.92
N GLY A 499 18.74 -9.32 7.50
CA GLY A 499 19.57 -8.23 6.99
C GLY A 499 20.50 -7.67 8.06
N ALA A 500 20.83 -6.39 7.98
CA ALA A 500 21.71 -5.71 8.93
C ALA A 500 21.12 -5.67 10.35
N GLY A 501 21.96 -5.86 11.36
CA GLY A 501 21.58 -5.83 12.78
C GLY A 501 22.60 -5.15 13.70
N ASP A 502 23.58 -4.44 13.12
CA ASP A 502 24.68 -3.76 13.79
C ASP A 502 24.26 -2.65 14.76
N LYS A 503 23.00 -2.21 14.69
CA LYS A 503 22.37 -1.22 15.59
C LYS A 503 21.28 -1.82 16.48
N GLY A 504 21.08 -3.13 16.44
CA GLY A 504 19.98 -3.79 17.14
C GLY A 504 18.62 -3.68 16.43
N GLN A 505 18.60 -3.18 15.19
CA GLN A 505 17.40 -2.99 14.34
C GLN A 505 16.70 -4.30 13.92
N LEU A 506 17.23 -5.47 14.30
CA LEU A 506 16.53 -6.75 14.13
C LEU A 506 15.66 -7.11 15.34
N GLY A 507 15.81 -6.41 16.48
CA GLY A 507 15.07 -6.70 17.71
C GLY A 507 15.51 -7.99 18.39
N MET A 508 16.73 -8.42 18.12
CA MET A 508 17.36 -9.60 18.69
C MET A 508 18.87 -9.39 18.78
N GLU A 509 19.49 -10.02 19.78
CA GLU A 509 20.94 -9.97 19.92
C GLU A 509 21.62 -10.74 18.78
N LEU A 510 22.69 -10.15 18.23
CA LEU A 510 23.58 -10.83 17.31
C LEU A 510 24.63 -11.62 18.07
N VAL A 511 25.10 -12.73 17.48
CA VAL A 511 26.28 -13.42 17.98
C VAL A 511 27.49 -12.47 17.86
N ALA A 512 28.41 -12.53 18.84
CA ALA A 512 29.61 -11.70 18.82
C ALA A 512 30.33 -11.76 17.46
N ASN A 513 30.70 -10.58 16.93
CA ASN A 513 31.34 -10.37 15.62
C ASN A 513 30.44 -10.56 14.38
N GLN A 514 29.13 -10.75 14.53
CA GLN A 514 28.17 -10.64 13.41
C GLN A 514 27.58 -9.23 13.34
N THR A 515 27.41 -8.73 12.11
CA THR A 515 26.78 -7.42 11.82
C THR A 515 25.46 -7.55 11.07
N GLU A 516 25.13 -8.77 10.61
CA GLU A 516 23.97 -9.07 9.78
C GLU A 516 23.48 -10.51 10.00
N ARG A 517 22.23 -10.78 9.63
CA ARG A 517 21.61 -12.11 9.62
C ARG A 517 21.04 -12.41 8.24
N PRO A 518 21.54 -13.44 7.53
CA PRO A 518 21.05 -13.76 6.19
C PRO A 518 19.75 -14.56 6.17
N THR A 519 19.42 -15.24 7.27
CA THR A 519 18.22 -16.07 7.37
C THR A 519 17.17 -15.36 8.22
N PRO A 520 15.92 -15.26 7.74
CA PRO A 520 14.80 -14.77 8.52
C PRO A 520 14.68 -15.50 9.86
N GLU A 521 14.68 -14.76 10.94
CA GLU A 521 14.53 -15.28 12.31
C GLU A 521 13.40 -14.59 13.03
N ARG A 522 12.70 -15.33 13.89
CA ARG A 522 11.57 -14.81 14.63
C ARG A 522 12.02 -13.79 15.66
N VAL A 523 11.41 -12.61 15.64
CA VAL A 523 11.54 -11.62 16.71
C VAL A 523 10.62 -12.05 17.86
N GLU A 524 11.13 -12.09 19.08
CA GLU A 524 10.35 -12.38 20.28
C GLU A 524 9.47 -11.18 20.67
N LEU A 525 8.44 -10.95 19.86
CA LEU A 525 7.45 -9.90 20.01
C LEU A 525 6.09 -10.41 19.53
N ASP A 526 5.09 -10.35 20.41
CA ASP A 526 3.71 -10.65 20.06
C ASP A 526 3.00 -9.38 19.59
N LEU A 527 2.53 -9.39 18.35
CA LEU A 527 1.84 -8.25 17.75
C LEU A 527 0.32 -8.38 17.76
N SER A 528 -0.22 -9.44 18.35
CA SER A 528 -1.65 -9.78 18.32
C SER A 528 -2.56 -8.98 19.26
#